data_AF-A0A7G6A5W4-F1
#
_entry.id   AF-A0A7G6A5W4-F1
#
_cell.length_a   1.000
_cell.length_b   1.000
_cell.length_c   1.000
_cell.angle_alpha   90.00
_cell.angle_beta   90.00
_cell.angle_gamma   90.00
#
_symmetry.space_group_name_H-M   'P 1'
#
loop_
_entity.id
_entity.type
_entity.pdbx_description
1 polymer ?
#
loop_
_entity_poly.entity_id
_entity_poly.type
_entity_poly.pdbx_seq_one_letter_code
_entity_poly.pdbx_strand_id
1 'polypeptide(L)'
;MTDSTVPNAVVVPGGTIYVFAGLFEHVQSENGLAFVLAHELSHLAHRDHLRALGRGIVLYGLATLATGDGSALAGVLAPVQQAGEASYSRGREAAADATALQVLQCRYGHVGGATEFFESLQESHDSAIPGSHYFASHPQMGARIAAMRSEAAAAGMKTGAVRPFDTSK
;
A
#
# COMPACT_ATOMS: atom_id res chain seq x y z
N MET A 1 -0.64 -18.91 2.02
CA MET A 1 -1.36 -18.28 3.15
C MET A 1 -0.57 -18.58 4.41
N THR A 2 -0.43 -17.63 5.33
CA THR A 2 0.38 -17.77 6.55
C THR A 2 -0.49 -17.63 7.79
N ASP A 3 -0.18 -18.34 8.88
CA ASP A 3 -0.92 -18.29 10.15
C ASP A 3 -0.70 -16.99 10.97
N SER A 4 -0.06 -15.98 10.37
CA SER A 4 0.14 -14.68 11.01
C SER A 4 -1.19 -13.97 11.22
N THR A 5 -1.40 -13.46 12.44
CA THR A 5 -2.53 -12.62 12.82
C THR A 5 -2.38 -11.17 12.38
N VAL A 6 -1.26 -10.81 11.73
CA VAL A 6 -1.08 -9.45 11.23
C VAL A 6 -1.98 -9.24 10.00
N PRO A 7 -2.77 -8.16 9.94
CA PRO A 7 -3.67 -7.89 8.82
C PRO A 7 -2.91 -7.39 7.60
N ASN A 8 -2.37 -8.31 6.79
CA ASN A 8 -1.48 -7.96 5.70
C ASN A 8 -1.48 -8.93 4.51
N ALA A 9 -1.00 -8.45 3.37
CA ALA A 9 -0.48 -9.23 2.28
C ALA A 9 0.80 -8.57 1.76
N VAL A 10 1.73 -9.35 1.20
CA VAL A 10 2.96 -8.79 0.61
C VAL A 10 3.38 -9.55 -0.62
N VAL A 11 3.82 -8.81 -1.64
CA VAL A 11 4.42 -9.37 -2.84
C VAL A 11 5.94 -9.26 -2.74
N VAL A 12 6.64 -10.39 -2.80
CA VAL A 12 8.11 -10.40 -2.78
C VAL A 12 8.70 -10.36 -4.19
N PRO A 13 9.96 -9.91 -4.34
CA PRO A 13 10.68 -10.05 -5.62
C PRO A 13 10.59 -11.48 -6.15
N GLY A 14 10.22 -11.62 -7.42
CA GLY A 14 9.92 -12.93 -8.04
C GLY A 14 8.42 -13.21 -8.21
N GLY A 15 7.53 -12.37 -7.64
CA GLY A 15 6.09 -12.40 -7.93
C GLY A 15 5.24 -13.28 -7.00
N THR A 16 5.85 -13.88 -5.98
CA THR A 16 5.12 -14.66 -4.97
C THR A 16 4.37 -13.72 -4.03
N ILE A 17 3.09 -14.03 -3.78
CA ILE A 17 2.24 -13.29 -2.86
C ILE A 17 2.05 -14.08 -1.57
N TYR A 18 2.31 -13.45 -0.44
CA TYR A 18 1.97 -13.99 0.88
C TYR A 18 0.73 -13.27 1.41
N VAL A 19 -0.31 -14.05 1.71
CA VAL A 19 -1.57 -13.56 2.32
C VAL A 19 -1.62 -14.04 3.75
N PHE A 20 -1.82 -13.12 4.69
CA PHE A 20 -1.75 -13.41 6.12
C PHE A 20 -3.17 -13.66 6.65
N ALA A 21 -3.33 -14.60 7.59
CA ALA A 21 -4.64 -14.98 8.10
C ALA A 21 -5.39 -13.79 8.72
N GLY A 22 -4.68 -12.89 9.43
CA GLY A 22 -5.27 -11.68 10.01
C GLY A 22 -5.90 -10.72 8.99
N LEU A 23 -5.56 -10.81 7.70
CA LEU A 23 -6.20 -9.99 6.66
C LEU A 23 -7.72 -10.24 6.60
N PHE A 24 -8.14 -11.49 6.83
CA PHE A 24 -9.53 -11.91 6.74
C PHE A 24 -10.38 -11.46 7.93
N GLU A 25 -9.79 -10.85 8.96
CA GLU A 25 -10.53 -10.15 10.01
C GLU A 25 -11.06 -8.79 9.51
N HIS A 26 -10.40 -8.18 8.52
CA HIS A 26 -10.70 -6.84 8.04
C HIS A 26 -11.27 -6.76 6.62
N VAL A 27 -11.31 -7.89 5.93
CA VAL A 27 -11.87 -8.01 4.59
C VAL A 27 -12.83 -9.17 4.61
N GLN A 28 -14.07 -8.95 4.17
CA GLN A 28 -15.18 -9.91 4.16
C GLN A 28 -15.73 -10.15 2.74
N SER A 29 -15.18 -9.47 1.73
CA SER A 29 -15.58 -9.61 0.33
C SER A 29 -14.44 -10.00 -0.61
N GLU A 30 -14.77 -10.70 -1.69
CA GLU A 30 -13.83 -10.95 -2.80
C GLU A 30 -13.29 -9.64 -3.38
N ASN A 31 -14.13 -8.59 -3.42
CA ASN A 31 -13.76 -7.28 -3.94
C ASN A 31 -12.69 -6.60 -3.07
N GLY A 32 -12.87 -6.59 -1.75
CA GLY A 32 -11.89 -6.03 -0.82
C GLY A 32 -10.58 -6.81 -0.86
N LEU A 33 -10.65 -8.14 -0.96
CA LEU A 33 -9.44 -8.96 -1.07
C LEU A 33 -8.72 -8.68 -2.39
N ALA A 34 -9.47 -8.64 -3.50
CA ALA A 34 -8.93 -8.32 -4.81
C ALA A 34 -8.29 -6.93 -4.82
N PHE A 35 -8.84 -5.95 -4.10
CA PHE A 35 -8.23 -4.63 -3.95
C PHE A 35 -6.86 -4.72 -3.28
N VAL A 36 -6.77 -5.34 -2.10
CA VAL A 36 -5.52 -5.46 -1.34
C VAL A 36 -4.46 -6.19 -2.16
N LEU A 37 -4.83 -7.29 -2.82
CA LEU A 37 -3.88 -8.02 -3.67
C LEU A 37 -3.46 -7.23 -4.91
N ALA A 38 -4.38 -6.50 -5.54
CA ALA A 38 -4.07 -5.64 -6.69
C ALA A 38 -3.15 -4.48 -6.29
N HIS A 39 -3.33 -3.93 -5.09
CA HIS A 39 -2.46 -2.90 -4.53
C HIS A 39 -1.02 -3.43 -4.37
N GLU A 40 -0.84 -4.58 -3.73
CA GLU A 40 0.50 -5.18 -3.56
C GLU A 40 1.15 -5.55 -4.91
N LEU A 41 0.38 -6.09 -5.85
CA LEU A 41 0.85 -6.36 -7.21
C LEU A 41 1.23 -5.09 -7.96
N SER A 42 0.56 -3.97 -7.67
CA SER A 42 0.88 -2.68 -8.28
C SER A 42 2.26 -2.19 -7.84
N HIS A 43 2.65 -2.37 -6.56
CA HIS A 43 4.02 -2.06 -6.14
C HIS A 43 5.07 -2.89 -6.88
N LEU A 44 4.78 -4.15 -7.15
CA LEU A 44 5.66 -5.00 -7.96
C LEU A 44 5.71 -4.52 -9.42
N ALA A 45 4.56 -4.27 -10.04
CA ALA A 45 4.45 -3.81 -11.43
C ALA A 45 5.15 -2.47 -11.64
N HIS A 46 5.02 -1.57 -10.67
CA HIS A 46 5.71 -0.30 -10.63
C HIS A 46 7.22 -0.47 -10.32
N ARG A 47 7.68 -1.62 -9.83
CA ARG A 47 9.08 -1.85 -9.42
C ARG A 47 9.51 -0.91 -8.30
N ASP A 48 8.61 -0.63 -7.37
CA ASP A 48 8.83 0.35 -6.31
C ASP A 48 9.99 -0.02 -5.38
N HIS A 49 10.22 -1.32 -5.17
CA HIS A 49 11.38 -1.86 -4.45
C HIS A 49 12.71 -1.52 -5.16
N LEU A 50 12.79 -1.67 -6.49
CA LEU A 50 14.00 -1.32 -7.25
C LEU A 50 14.25 0.18 -7.26
N ARG A 51 13.19 0.99 -7.35
CA ARG A 51 13.32 2.45 -7.28
C ARG A 51 13.83 2.92 -5.92
N ALA A 52 13.33 2.33 -4.83
CA ALA A 52 13.81 2.61 -3.48
C ALA A 52 15.30 2.24 -3.33
N LEU A 53 15.70 1.05 -3.80
CA LEU A 53 17.10 0.62 -3.79
C LEU A 53 17.99 1.55 -4.62
N GLY A 54 17.59 1.86 -5.86
CA GLY A 54 18.34 2.74 -6.75
C GLY A 54 18.53 4.13 -6.16
N ARG A 55 17.49 4.69 -5.51
CA ARG A 55 17.61 5.97 -4.81
C ARG A 55 18.60 5.89 -3.66
N GLY A 56 18.55 4.83 -2.85
CA GLY A 56 19.52 4.62 -1.76
C GLY A 56 20.96 4.59 -2.26
N ILE A 57 21.22 3.91 -3.37
CA ILE A 57 22.55 3.86 -4.01
C ILE A 57 23.00 5.25 -4.47
N VAL A 58 22.12 6.01 -5.14
CA VAL A 58 22.44 7.37 -5.63
C VAL A 58 22.74 8.31 -4.46
N LEU A 59 21.90 8.30 -3.42
CA LEU A 59 22.09 9.13 -2.23
C LEU A 59 23.39 8.79 -1.51
N TYR A 60 23.71 7.51 -1.38
CA TYR A 60 24.97 7.05 -0.81
C TYR A 60 26.18 7.52 -1.65
N GLY A 61 26.11 7.40 -2.97
CA GLY A 61 27.15 7.88 -3.89
C GLY A 61 27.38 9.40 -3.81
N LEU A 62 26.29 10.18 -3.73
CA LEU A 62 26.38 11.63 -3.57
C LEU A 62 26.99 12.00 -2.21
N ALA A 63 26.61 11.30 -1.14
CA ALA A 63 27.18 11.53 0.19
C ALA A 63 28.69 11.25 0.21
N THR A 64 29.13 10.15 -0.42
CA THR A 64 30.56 9.79 -0.52
C THR A 64 31.35 10.80 -1.36
N LEU A 65 30.81 11.30 -2.48
CA LEU A 65 31.46 12.36 -3.27
C LEU A 65 31.59 13.68 -2.49
N ALA A 66 30.61 14.01 -1.65
CA ALA A 66 30.58 15.27 -0.93
C ALA A 66 31.44 15.31 0.34
N THR A 67 31.59 14.19 1.06
CA THR A 67 32.34 14.15 2.34
C THR A 67 33.56 13.25 2.35
N GLY A 68 33.79 12.45 1.31
CA GLY A 68 34.86 11.45 1.25
C GLY A 68 34.61 10.17 2.07
N ASP A 69 33.67 10.19 3.01
CA ASP A 69 33.34 9.07 3.92
C ASP A 69 31.82 8.81 4.10
N GLY A 70 30.97 9.63 3.47
CA GLY A 70 29.51 9.64 3.59
C GLY A 70 28.94 10.12 4.94
N SER A 71 29.75 10.47 5.94
CA SER A 71 29.30 10.57 7.34
C SER A 71 28.91 11.99 7.79
N ALA A 72 29.59 13.04 7.31
CA ALA A 72 29.49 14.38 7.87
C ALA A 72 28.27 15.22 7.39
N LEU A 73 27.71 14.90 6.21
CA LEU A 73 26.55 15.61 5.64
C LEU A 73 25.21 14.95 5.98
N ALA A 74 25.24 13.73 6.53
CA ALA A 74 24.04 12.94 6.81
C ALA A 74 23.09 13.64 7.80
N GLY A 75 23.62 14.29 8.84
CA GLY A 75 22.79 14.95 9.86
C GLY A 75 22.06 16.20 9.38
N VAL A 76 22.67 16.99 8.48
CA VAL A 76 22.08 18.24 7.95
C VAL A 76 21.08 17.94 6.84
N LEU A 77 21.34 16.92 6.02
CA LEU A 77 20.46 16.54 4.92
C LEU A 77 19.31 15.62 5.36
N ALA A 78 19.41 14.95 6.51
CA ALA A 78 18.42 14.00 6.99
C ALA A 78 16.96 14.51 6.95
N PRO A 79 16.63 15.74 7.39
CA PRO A 79 15.25 16.22 7.34
C PRO A 79 14.72 16.39 5.91
N VAL A 80 15.56 16.88 4.99
CA VAL A 80 15.21 17.06 3.58
C VAL A 80 15.04 15.71 2.90
N GLN A 81 15.94 14.77 3.18
CA GLN A 81 15.84 13.39 2.73
C GLN A 81 14.51 12.79 3.23
N GLN A 82 14.27 12.79 4.53
CA GLN A 82 13.06 12.23 5.14
C GLN A 82 11.76 12.83 4.56
N ALA A 83 11.70 14.15 4.35
CA ALA A 83 10.54 14.80 3.72
C ALA A 83 10.34 14.38 2.25
N GLY A 84 11.44 14.27 1.49
CA GLY A 84 11.43 13.76 0.12
C GLY A 84 11.00 12.29 0.05
N GLU A 85 11.48 11.45 0.96
CA GLU A 85 11.10 10.04 1.05
C GLU A 85 9.62 9.86 1.41
N ALA A 86 9.12 10.64 2.37
CA ALA A 86 7.72 10.61 2.75
C ALA A 86 6.81 11.04 1.58
N SER A 87 7.18 12.10 0.85
CA SER A 87 6.42 12.59 -0.30
C SER A 87 6.43 11.59 -1.46
N TYR A 88 7.58 11.01 -1.74
CA TYR A 88 7.71 9.94 -2.71
C TYR A 88 6.88 8.71 -2.33
N SER A 89 6.88 8.32 -1.04
CA SER A 89 6.08 7.19 -0.58
C SER A 89 4.60 7.45 -0.82
N ARG A 90 4.08 8.63 -0.46
CA ARG A 90 2.67 9.00 -0.74
C ARG A 90 2.31 8.88 -2.22
N GLY A 91 3.21 9.31 -3.11
CA GLY A 91 3.00 9.18 -4.56
C GLY A 91 2.92 7.72 -5.04
N ARG A 92 3.74 6.83 -4.48
CA ARG A 92 3.68 5.38 -4.79
C ARG A 92 2.38 4.75 -4.30
N GLU A 93 1.95 5.09 -3.09
CA GLU A 93 0.70 4.59 -2.54
C GLU A 93 -0.50 5.01 -3.40
N ALA A 94 -0.58 6.29 -3.75
CA ALA A 94 -1.62 6.79 -4.62
C ALA A 94 -1.63 6.09 -6.00
N ALA A 95 -0.46 5.85 -6.59
CA ALA A 95 -0.36 5.12 -7.85
C ALA A 95 -0.79 3.66 -7.72
N ALA A 96 -0.46 2.99 -6.61
CA ALA A 96 -0.89 1.63 -6.36
C ALA A 96 -2.41 1.53 -6.11
N ASP A 97 -2.99 2.48 -5.38
CA ASP A 97 -4.44 2.58 -5.18
C ASP A 97 -5.19 2.81 -6.49
N ALA A 98 -4.71 3.74 -7.32
CA ALA A 98 -5.24 4.03 -8.64
C ALA A 98 -5.30 2.77 -9.52
N THR A 99 -4.19 2.02 -9.57
CA THR A 99 -4.11 0.77 -10.32
C THR A 99 -5.04 -0.29 -9.73
N ALA A 100 -5.13 -0.41 -8.40
CA ALA A 100 -6.05 -1.35 -7.76
C ALA A 100 -7.52 -1.04 -8.04
N LEU A 101 -7.92 0.25 -8.05
CA LEU A 101 -9.26 0.69 -8.47
C LEU A 101 -9.54 0.29 -9.92
N GLN A 102 -8.58 0.47 -10.83
CA GLN A 102 -8.72 0.05 -12.23
C GLN A 102 -8.88 -1.47 -12.35
N VAL A 103 -8.13 -2.26 -11.57
CA VAL A 103 -8.25 -3.71 -11.56
C VAL A 103 -9.65 -4.14 -11.13
N LEU A 104 -10.20 -3.55 -10.05
CA LEU A 104 -11.57 -3.82 -9.63
C LEU A 104 -12.59 -3.43 -10.70
N GLN A 105 -12.48 -2.22 -11.25
CA GLN A 105 -13.37 -1.73 -12.31
C GLN A 105 -13.35 -2.65 -13.53
N CYS A 106 -12.19 -3.13 -13.94
CA CYS A 106 -12.04 -4.08 -15.05
C CYS A 106 -12.63 -5.46 -14.72
N ARG A 107 -12.42 -5.97 -13.50
CA ARG A 107 -12.82 -7.32 -13.10
C ARG A 107 -14.30 -7.45 -12.78
N TYR A 108 -14.87 -6.44 -12.13
CA TYR A 108 -16.22 -6.45 -11.55
C TYR A 108 -17.17 -5.43 -12.21
N GLY A 109 -16.66 -4.48 -12.98
CA GLY A 109 -17.47 -3.39 -13.56
C GLY A 109 -17.79 -2.26 -12.57
N HIS A 110 -17.27 -2.34 -11.34
CA HIS A 110 -17.41 -1.34 -10.28
C HIS A 110 -16.25 -1.44 -9.28
N VAL A 111 -16.08 -0.42 -8.44
CA VAL A 111 -15.05 -0.34 -7.38
C VAL A 111 -15.61 -0.51 -5.97
N GLY A 112 -16.78 -1.15 -5.86
CA GLY A 112 -17.35 -1.52 -4.55
C GLY A 112 -16.40 -2.42 -3.78
N GLY A 113 -16.23 -2.19 -2.48
CA GLY A 113 -15.29 -2.94 -1.61
C GLY A 113 -13.85 -2.41 -1.62
N ALA A 114 -13.51 -1.44 -2.47
CA ALA A 114 -12.13 -0.92 -2.55
C ALA A 114 -11.60 -0.36 -1.22
N THR A 115 -12.47 0.24 -0.41
CA THR A 115 -12.11 0.88 0.87
C THR A 115 -12.29 -0.01 2.08
N GLU A 116 -12.84 -1.22 1.92
CA GLU A 116 -13.30 -2.10 2.99
C GLU A 116 -12.23 -2.35 4.05
N PHE A 117 -11.02 -2.69 3.60
CA PHE A 117 -9.88 -2.96 4.48
C PHE A 117 -9.50 -1.75 5.34
N PHE A 118 -9.42 -0.57 4.73
CA PHE A 118 -9.03 0.66 5.43
C PHE A 118 -10.11 1.15 6.40
N GLU A 119 -11.37 0.99 6.02
CA GLU A 119 -12.51 1.32 6.87
C GLU A 119 -12.53 0.42 8.09
N SER A 120 -12.36 -0.89 7.90
CA SER A 120 -12.26 -1.84 9.01
C SER A 120 -11.09 -1.53 9.96
N LEU A 121 -9.91 -1.22 9.44
CA LEU A 121 -8.74 -0.86 10.27
C LEU A 121 -8.89 0.49 10.99
N GLN A 122 -9.66 1.42 10.43
CA GLN A 122 -10.01 2.68 11.09
C GLN A 122 -10.98 2.46 12.25
N GLU A 123 -11.94 1.55 12.09
CA GLU A 123 -12.95 1.22 13.10
C GLU A 123 -12.40 0.37 14.25
N SER A 124 -11.48 -0.56 13.97
CA SER A 124 -10.93 -1.45 15.01
C SER A 124 -10.00 -0.74 16.00
N HIS A 125 -9.68 0.54 15.78
CA HIS A 125 -8.62 1.26 16.49
C HIS A 125 -7.26 0.54 16.45
N ASP A 126 -7.07 -0.45 15.55
CA ASP A 126 -5.79 -1.14 15.33
C ASP A 126 -4.71 -0.22 14.74
N SER A 127 -5.10 1.03 14.48
CA SER A 127 -4.21 2.19 14.39
C SER A 127 -3.23 2.30 15.56
N ALA A 128 -3.54 1.67 16.70
CA ALA A 128 -2.71 1.63 17.89
C ALA A 128 -1.97 0.29 18.11
N ILE A 129 -2.13 -0.74 17.26
CA ILE A 129 -1.36 -1.99 17.40
C ILE A 129 0.09 -1.72 16.99
N PRO A 130 1.06 -1.76 17.91
CA PRO A 130 2.47 -1.69 17.56
C PRO A 130 2.82 -2.99 16.82
N GLY A 131 3.22 -2.87 15.55
CA GLY A 131 3.65 -4.03 14.74
C GLY A 131 2.67 -4.48 13.65
N SER A 132 1.54 -3.79 13.47
CA SER A 132 0.80 -3.89 12.21
C SER A 132 1.68 -3.30 11.10
N HIS A 133 2.44 -4.16 10.41
CA HIS A 133 3.38 -3.74 9.38
C HIS A 133 2.71 -2.86 8.32
N TYR A 134 1.42 -3.06 8.08
CA TYR A 134 0.61 -2.23 7.20
C TYR A 134 0.54 -0.76 7.64
N PHE A 135 0.42 -0.44 8.93
CA PHE A 135 0.45 0.95 9.41
C PHE A 135 1.86 1.55 9.39
N ALA A 136 2.87 0.71 9.66
CA ALA A 136 4.27 1.12 9.56
C ALA A 136 4.67 1.44 8.11
N SER A 137 4.06 0.79 7.11
CA SER A 137 4.26 1.09 5.69
C SER A 137 3.23 2.07 5.08
N HIS A 138 2.01 2.21 5.64
CA HIS A 138 0.90 2.99 5.07
C HIS A 138 0.11 3.85 6.11
N PRO A 139 0.65 4.98 6.58
CA PRO A 139 0.17 5.67 7.79
C PRO A 139 -1.06 6.60 7.67
N GLN A 140 -1.72 6.75 6.51
CA GLN A 140 -2.75 7.81 6.30
C GLN A 140 -4.10 7.31 5.80
N MET A 141 -4.79 6.47 6.58
CA MET A 141 -6.02 5.78 6.16
C MET A 141 -7.19 6.71 5.76
N GLY A 142 -7.56 7.67 6.62
CA GLY A 142 -8.71 8.55 6.34
C GLY A 142 -8.52 9.41 5.09
N ALA A 143 -7.33 9.99 4.93
CA ALA A 143 -6.97 10.75 3.73
C ALA A 143 -6.93 9.87 2.47
N ARG A 144 -6.46 8.62 2.61
CA ARG A 144 -6.39 7.64 1.52
C ARG A 144 -7.77 7.19 1.05
N ILE A 145 -8.68 6.86 1.98
CA ILE A 145 -10.09 6.55 1.66
C ILE A 145 -10.73 7.72 0.89
N ALA A 146 -10.54 8.95 1.37
CA ALA A 146 -11.08 10.14 0.70
C ALA A 146 -10.49 10.33 -0.71
N ALA A 147 -9.18 10.15 -0.87
CA ALA A 147 -8.50 10.23 -2.16
C ALA A 147 -9.01 9.19 -3.15
N MET A 148 -9.10 7.91 -2.74
CA MET A 148 -9.63 6.83 -3.56
C MET A 148 -11.06 7.07 -4.02
N ARG A 149 -11.93 7.53 -3.10
CA ARG A 149 -13.32 7.88 -3.43
C ARG A 149 -13.38 9.05 -4.42
N SER A 150 -12.55 10.07 -4.23
CA SER A 150 -12.45 11.21 -5.14
C SER A 150 -11.96 10.78 -6.53
N GLU A 151 -10.96 9.91 -6.59
CA GLU A 151 -10.42 9.39 -7.85
C GLU A 151 -11.45 8.54 -8.60
N ALA A 152 -12.09 7.60 -7.91
CA ALA A 152 -13.16 6.79 -8.48
C ALA A 152 -14.28 7.66 -9.06
N ALA A 153 -14.70 8.69 -8.32
CA ALA A 153 -15.72 9.63 -8.78
C ALA A 153 -15.25 10.43 -10.02
N ALA A 154 -14.02 10.96 -10.00
CA ALA A 154 -13.45 11.70 -11.12
C ALA A 154 -13.31 10.84 -12.39
N ALA A 155 -13.02 9.55 -12.24
CA ALA A 155 -12.92 8.59 -13.33
C ALA A 155 -14.28 7.99 -13.76
N GLY A 156 -15.40 8.39 -13.14
CA GLY A 156 -16.73 7.86 -13.44
C GLY A 156 -16.90 6.37 -13.06
N MET A 157 -16.05 5.85 -12.19
CA MET A 157 -16.14 4.48 -11.69
C MET A 157 -17.33 4.35 -10.74
N LYS A 158 -18.17 3.34 -10.96
CA LYS A 158 -19.36 3.13 -10.15
C LYS A 158 -19.02 2.33 -8.90
N THR A 159 -19.81 2.52 -7.85
CA THR A 159 -19.89 1.58 -6.74
C THR A 159 -21.00 0.56 -7.02
N GLY A 160 -20.83 -0.66 -6.53
CA GLY A 160 -21.74 -1.77 -6.78
C GLY A 160 -21.72 -2.77 -5.62
N ALA A 161 -22.65 -3.72 -5.63
CA ALA A 161 -22.73 -4.74 -4.60
C ALA A 161 -21.46 -5.60 -4.58
N VAL A 162 -20.85 -5.72 -3.41
CA VAL A 162 -19.68 -6.59 -3.21
C VAL A 162 -20.09 -8.06 -3.20
N ARG A 163 -19.17 -8.94 -3.59
CA ARG A 163 -19.39 -10.39 -3.47
C ARG A 163 -18.78 -10.89 -2.16
N PRO A 164 -19.58 -11.41 -1.22
CA PRO A 164 -19.06 -12.03 0.02
C PRO A 164 -18.19 -13.24 -0.29
N PHE A 165 -17.30 -13.61 0.64
CA PHE A 165 -16.61 -14.91 0.52
C PHE A 165 -17.60 -16.06 0.57
N ASP A 166 -17.40 -17.04 -0.32
CA ASP A 166 -18.13 -18.29 -0.26
C ASP A 166 -17.57 -19.15 0.88
N THR A 167 -18.24 -19.11 2.03
CA THR A 167 -17.90 -19.94 3.20
C THR A 167 -18.64 -21.29 3.22
N SER A 168 -19.31 -21.68 2.12
CA SER A 168 -20.19 -22.86 2.09
C SER A 168 -19.46 -24.21 1.88
N LYS A 169 -18.19 -24.32 2.27
CA LYS A 169 -17.41 -25.56 2.16
C LYS A 169 -16.87 -26.04 3.49
#